data_AF-A0A6V8CFB4-F1
#
_entry.id   AF-A0A6V8CFB4-F1
#
_cell.length_a   1.000
_cell.length_b   1.000
_cell.length_c   1.000
_cell.angle_alpha   90.00
_cell.angle_beta   90.00
_cell.angle_gamma   90.00
#
_symmetry.space_group_name_H-M   'P 1'
#
loop_
_entity.id
_entity.type
_entity.pdbx_description
1 polymer ?
#
loop_
_entity_poly.entity_id
_entity_poly.type
_entity_poly.pdbx_seq_one_letter_code
_entity_poly.pdbx_strand_id
1 'polypeptide(L)'
;MRASWLLDVHDEGRGVLTAWVRHVNGAARPWRFVVPCPLHVTASPERLRALHVWLEQPEVRLHYGIVEGAFIEAPVALGGPLQPVLEVTLKRPRDRVKLARAVDDRGLP
;
A
#
# COMPACT_ATOMS: atom_id res chain seq x y z
N MET A 1 23.21 -16.75 -0.19
CA MET A 1 22.67 -15.91 -1.28
C MET A 1 23.80 -15.54 -2.23
N ARG A 2 23.59 -15.58 -3.55
CA ARG A 2 24.59 -15.07 -4.51
C ARG A 2 24.45 -13.55 -4.62
N ALA A 3 25.56 -12.82 -4.62
CA ALA A 3 25.54 -11.38 -4.83
C ALA A 3 24.82 -11.03 -6.15
N SER A 4 23.93 -10.05 -6.09
CA SER A 4 23.06 -9.65 -7.20
C SER A 4 22.83 -8.15 -7.13
N TRP A 5 22.73 -7.50 -8.28
CA TRP A 5 22.38 -6.08 -8.38
C TRP A 5 20.97 -5.92 -8.92
N LEU A 6 20.21 -5.04 -8.28
CA LEU A 6 18.96 -4.53 -8.79
C LEU A 6 19.27 -3.43 -9.82
N LEU A 7 18.80 -3.60 -11.05
CA LEU A 7 19.06 -2.66 -12.15
C LEU A 7 17.90 -1.67 -12.34
N ASP A 8 16.67 -2.18 -12.27
CA ASP A 8 15.45 -1.42 -12.51
C ASP A 8 14.27 -2.09 -11.78
N VAL A 9 13.27 -1.29 -11.39
CA VAL A 9 11.97 -1.75 -10.90
C VAL A 9 10.89 -0.86 -11.51
N HIS A 10 9.94 -1.48 -12.20
CA HIS A 10 8.76 -0.79 -12.69
C HIS A 10 7.48 -1.56 -12.39
N ASP A 11 6.38 -0.82 -12.24
CA ASP A 11 5.03 -1.38 -12.18
C ASP A 11 4.51 -1.58 -13.60
N GLU A 12 4.01 -2.77 -13.89
CA GLU A 12 3.33 -3.08 -15.15
C GLU A 12 1.90 -2.49 -15.23
N GLY A 13 1.51 -1.65 -14.26
CA GLY A 13 0.21 -0.99 -14.15
C GLY A 13 -0.90 -1.89 -13.61
N ARG A 14 -0.53 -3.08 -13.10
CA ARG A 14 -1.46 -4.10 -12.59
C ARG A 14 -1.21 -4.45 -11.12
N GLY A 15 -0.32 -3.73 -10.43
CA GLY A 15 0.14 -4.11 -9.08
C GLY A 15 1.13 -5.27 -9.10
N VAL A 16 1.77 -5.49 -10.25
CA VAL A 16 2.87 -6.45 -10.42
C VAL A 16 4.10 -5.63 -10.71
N LEU A 17 5.09 -5.75 -9.85
CA LEU A 17 6.40 -5.16 -10.08
C LEU A 17 7.27 -6.16 -10.84
N THR A 18 8.02 -5.62 -11.80
CA THR A 18 9.09 -6.34 -12.47
C THR A 18 10.40 -5.71 -12.06
N ALA A 19 11.22 -6.46 -11.32
CA ALA A 19 12.59 -6.11 -11.01
C ALA A 19 13.54 -6.76 -12.02
N TRP A 20 14.42 -5.99 -12.64
CA TRP A 20 15.52 -6.53 -13.42
C TRP A 20 16.72 -6.74 -12.52
N VAL A 21 17.12 -8.01 -12.35
CA VAL A 21 18.21 -8.41 -11.46
C VAL A 21 19.34 -9.04 -12.26
N ARG A 22 20.58 -8.68 -11.93
CA ARG A 22 21.78 -9.28 -12.53
C ARG A 22 22.64 -9.92 -11.45
N HIS A 23 23.01 -11.19 -11.65
CA HIS A 23 24.01 -11.87 -10.82
C HIS A 23 25.44 -11.50 -11.26
N VAL A 24 26.43 -11.64 -10.36
CA VAL A 24 27.86 -11.29 -10.58
C VAL A 24 28.39 -11.59 -11.98
N ASN A 25 28.09 -12.77 -12.52
CA ASN A 25 28.54 -13.22 -13.84
C ASN A 25 27.38 -13.62 -14.77
N GLY A 26 26.17 -13.15 -14.49
CA GLY A 26 24.96 -13.54 -15.21
C GLY A 26 24.44 -12.45 -16.17
N ALA A 27 23.58 -12.87 -17.08
CA ALA A 27 22.68 -11.96 -17.79
C ALA A 27 21.65 -11.37 -16.82
N ALA A 28 21.13 -10.18 -17.15
CA ALA A 28 19.98 -9.61 -16.45
C ALA A 28 18.75 -10.49 -16.69
N ARG A 29 17.97 -10.73 -15.63
CA ARG A 29 16.73 -11.51 -15.68
C ARG A 29 15.60 -10.74 -15.02
N PRO A 30 14.38 -10.81 -15.57
CA PRO A 30 13.22 -10.23 -14.92
C PRO A 30 12.78 -11.13 -13.77
N TRP A 31 12.48 -10.51 -12.63
CA TRP A 31 11.80 -11.14 -11.50
C TRP A 31 10.50 -10.40 -11.24
N ARG A 32 9.39 -11.12 -11.41
CA ARG A 32 8.03 -10.59 -11.23
C ARG A 32 7.51 -10.98 -9.86
N PHE A 33 6.94 -10.01 -9.16
CA PHE A 33 6.32 -10.24 -7.87
C PHE A 33 5.15 -9.30 -7.65
N VAL A 34 4.16 -9.79 -6.91
CA VAL A 34 3.03 -8.97 -6.46
C VAL A 34 3.47 -8.28 -5.18
N VAL A 35 3.27 -6.97 -5.12
CA VAL A 35 3.45 -6.21 -3.88
C VAL A 35 2.09 -5.83 -3.32
N PRO A 36 1.90 -5.90 -1.99
CA PRO A 36 0.73 -5.29 -1.39
C PRO A 36 0.72 -3.79 -1.67
N CYS A 37 -0.48 -3.21 -1.77
CA CYS A 37 -0.65 -1.78 -1.96
C CYS A 37 -1.31 -1.16 -0.71
N PRO A 38 -0.56 -1.02 0.40
CA PRO A 38 -1.07 -0.43 1.62
C PRO A 38 -1.24 1.09 1.47
N LEU A 39 -2.23 1.61 2.20
CA LEU A 39 -2.41 3.01 2.54
C LEU A 39 -2.46 3.11 4.07
N HIS A 40 -1.50 3.81 4.67
CA HIS A 40 -1.53 4.11 6.10
C HIS A 40 -2.28 5.41 6.34
N VAL A 41 -3.30 5.37 7.20
CA VAL A 41 -4.06 6.54 7.60
C VAL A 41 -3.80 6.84 9.07
N THR A 42 -3.45 8.09 9.35
CA THR A 42 -3.26 8.63 10.71
C THR A 42 -4.36 9.62 11.04
N ALA A 43 -4.93 9.48 12.23
CA ALA A 43 -5.97 10.35 12.76
C ALA A 43 -6.15 10.06 14.27
N SER A 44 -7.08 10.76 14.94
CA SER A 44 -7.47 10.38 16.30
C SER A 44 -8.08 8.96 16.34
N PRO A 45 -8.02 8.25 17.48
CA PRO A 45 -8.58 6.89 17.59
C PRO A 45 -10.05 6.80 17.21
N GLU A 46 -10.87 7.77 17.60
CA GLU A 46 -12.30 7.84 17.28
C GLU A 46 -12.53 7.94 15.77
N ARG A 47 -11.72 8.76 15.09
CA ARG A 47 -11.77 8.91 13.63
C ARG A 47 -11.35 7.64 12.92
N LEU A 48 -10.28 6.98 13.36
CA LEU A 48 -9.84 5.74 12.73
C LEU A 48 -10.90 4.64 12.87
N ARG A 49 -11.60 4.56 14.01
CA ARG A 49 -12.74 3.65 14.19
C ARG A 49 -13.89 4.00 13.24
N ALA A 50 -14.29 5.26 13.15
CA ALA A 50 -15.36 5.70 12.25
C ALA A 50 -15.01 5.44 10.77
N LEU A 51 -13.75 5.71 10.39
CA LEU A 51 -13.23 5.41 9.06
C LEU A 51 -13.26 3.91 8.78
N HIS A 52 -12.82 3.07 9.71
CA HIS A 52 -12.84 1.63 9.55
C HIS A 52 -14.27 1.10 9.30
N VAL A 53 -15.26 1.57 10.08
CA VAL A 53 -16.68 1.22 9.86
C VAL A 53 -17.16 1.60 8.45
N TRP A 54 -16.79 2.77 7.95
CA TRP A 54 -17.13 3.17 6.59
C TRP A 54 -16.44 2.31 5.53
N LEU A 55 -15.15 2.02 5.72
CA LEU A 55 -14.37 1.18 4.79
C LEU A 55 -14.88 -0.25 4.74
N GLU A 56 -15.48 -0.77 5.81
CA GLU A 56 -16.07 -2.12 5.86
C GLU A 56 -17.41 -2.24 5.09
N GLN A 57 -18.01 -1.12 4.67
CA GLN A 57 -19.23 -1.17 3.84
C GLN A 57 -18.93 -1.86 2.49
N PRO A 58 -19.72 -2.88 2.08
CA PRO A 58 -19.44 -3.65 0.86
C PRO A 58 -19.28 -2.81 -0.40
N GLU A 59 -20.08 -1.76 -0.54
CA GLU A 59 -20.07 -0.85 -1.69
C GLU A 59 -18.76 -0.06 -1.74
N VAL A 60 -18.26 0.38 -0.57
CA VAL A 60 -16.99 1.10 -0.41
C VAL A 60 -15.83 0.16 -0.74
N ARG A 61 -15.84 -1.06 -0.16
CA ARG A 61 -14.83 -2.08 -0.43
C ARG A 61 -14.71 -2.38 -1.92
N LEU A 62 -15.85 -2.57 -2.59
CA LEU A 62 -15.89 -2.83 -4.04
C LEU A 62 -15.42 -1.63 -4.85
N HIS A 63 -15.88 -0.42 -4.50
CA HIS A 63 -15.60 0.81 -5.25
C HIS A 63 -14.11 1.23 -5.23
N TYR A 64 -13.43 0.98 -4.11
CA TYR A 64 -12.00 1.28 -3.94
C TYR A 64 -11.10 0.04 -4.03
N GLY A 65 -11.66 -1.15 -4.25
CA GLY A 65 -10.88 -2.38 -4.35
C GLY A 65 -10.13 -2.73 -3.06
N ILE A 66 -10.77 -2.53 -1.90
CA ILE A 66 -10.20 -2.83 -0.57
C ILE A 66 -10.17 -4.34 -0.35
N VAL A 67 -8.99 -4.85 -0.03
CA VAL A 67 -8.75 -6.26 0.32
C VAL A 67 -8.87 -6.46 1.81
N GLU A 68 -8.27 -5.57 2.60
CA GLU A 68 -8.19 -5.67 4.05
C GLU A 68 -8.04 -4.29 4.68
N GLY A 69 -8.57 -4.14 5.91
CA GLY A 69 -8.32 -2.99 6.77
C GLY A 69 -7.93 -3.47 8.16
N ALA A 70 -6.77 -3.04 8.66
CA ALA A 70 -6.22 -3.50 9.93
C ALA A 70 -5.63 -2.33 10.75
N PHE A 71 -5.81 -2.39 12.06
CA PHE A 71 -5.12 -1.49 12.99
C PHE A 71 -3.75 -2.05 13.30
N ILE A 72 -2.70 -1.28 13.01
CA ILE A 72 -1.30 -1.69 13.22
C ILE A 72 -0.50 -0.53 13.81
N GLU A 73 0.75 -0.81 14.20
CA GLU A 73 1.75 0.22 14.47
C GLU A 73 2.72 0.32 13.28
N ALA A 74 2.86 1.53 12.72
CA ALA A 74 3.73 1.77 11.57
C ALA A 74 4.40 3.15 11.63
N PRO A 75 5.60 3.32 11.03
CA PRO A 75 6.21 4.62 10.89
C PRO A 75 5.57 5.35 9.70
N VAL A 76 5.04 6.55 9.91
CA VAL A 76 4.40 7.34 8.83
C VAL A 76 5.34 8.32 8.13
N ALA A 77 6.53 8.48 8.69
CA ALA A 77 7.63 9.21 8.08
C ALA A 77 8.85 8.28 8.04
N LEU A 78 9.70 8.45 7.02
CA LEU A 78 10.92 7.66 6.89
C LEU A 78 11.82 7.87 8.12
N GLY A 79 12.08 6.79 8.86
CA GLY A 79 12.85 6.84 10.10
C GLY A 79 12.11 7.44 11.31
N GLY A 80 10.80 7.71 11.19
CA GLY A 80 9.97 8.20 12.28
C GLY A 80 9.61 7.10 13.30
N PRO A 81 9.05 7.49 14.46
CA PRO A 81 8.56 6.54 15.45
C PRO A 81 7.37 5.74 14.92
N LEU A 82 7.18 4.54 15.48
CA LEU A 82 5.96 3.77 15.27
C LEU A 82 4.80 4.48 15.97
N GLN A 83 3.65 4.50 15.31
CA GLN A 83 2.41 5.00 15.90
C GLN A 83 1.20 4.21 15.39
N PRO A 84 0.06 4.23 16.12
CA PRO A 84 -1.16 3.58 15.67
C PRO A 84 -1.66 4.17 14.36
N VAL A 85 -1.93 3.31 13.38
CA VAL A 85 -2.52 3.66 12.09
C VAL A 85 -3.62 2.68 11.70
N LEU A 86 -4.50 3.11 10.79
CA LEU A 86 -5.32 2.19 10.01
C LEU A 86 -4.59 1.90 8.70
N GLU A 87 -4.12 0.67 8.51
CA GLU A 87 -3.61 0.19 7.23
C GLU A 87 -4.76 -0.35 6.38
N VAL A 88 -4.88 0.17 5.16
CA VAL A 88 -5.86 -0.28 4.17
C VAL A 88 -5.11 -0.89 2.99
N THR A 89 -5.21 -2.21 2.82
CA THR A 89 -4.60 -2.93 1.71
C THR A 89 -5.54 -2.92 0.52
N LEU A 90 -5.02 -2.43 -0.62
CA LEU A 90 -5.78 -2.25 -1.85
C LEU A 90 -5.34 -3.22 -2.92
N LYS A 91 -6.24 -3.53 -3.85
CA LYS A 91 -5.97 -4.44 -4.98
C LYS A 91 -5.04 -3.82 -6.01
N ARG A 92 -5.06 -2.49 -6.21
CA ARG A 92 -4.29 -1.81 -7.27
C ARG A 92 -3.74 -0.45 -6.81
N PRO A 93 -2.54 -0.07 -7.25
CA PRO A 93 -1.94 1.23 -6.93
C PRO A 93 -2.79 2.45 -7.29
N ARG A 94 -3.51 2.40 -8.41
CA ARG A 94 -4.38 3.51 -8.85
C ARG A 94 -5.55 3.77 -7.89
N ASP A 95 -6.04 2.73 -7.22
CA ASP A 95 -7.18 2.85 -6.31
C ASP A 95 -6.75 3.53 -4.99
N ARG A 96 -5.45 3.49 -4.66
CA ARG A 96 -4.86 4.17 -3.51
C ARG A 96 -4.98 5.68 -3.55
N VAL A 97 -4.64 6.29 -4.67
CA VAL A 97 -4.75 7.75 -4.83
C VAL A 97 -6.21 8.19 -4.74
N LYS A 98 -7.11 7.40 -5.33
CA LYS A 98 -8.56 7.65 -5.28
C LYS A 98 -9.09 7.55 -3.85
N LEU A 99 -8.71 6.51 -3.10
CA LEU A 99 -9.12 6.34 -1.71
C LEU A 99 -8.54 7.45 -0.82
N ALA A 100 -7.26 7.77 -0.96
CA ALA A 100 -6.60 8.82 -0.17
C ALA A 100 -7.36 10.16 -0.28
N ARG A 101 -7.71 10.57 -1.51
CA ARG A 101 -8.53 11.76 -1.74
C ARG A 101 -9.90 11.68 -1.08
N ALA A 102 -10.58 10.53 -1.17
CA ALA A 102 -11.89 10.36 -0.54
C ALA A 102 -11.83 10.40 0.99
N VAL A 103 -10.73 9.93 1.59
CA VAL A 103 -10.47 10.03 3.03
C VAL A 103 -10.22 11.50 3.42
N ASP A 104 -9.41 12.22 2.64
CA ASP A 104 -9.13 13.65 2.85
C ASP A 104 -10.39 14.52 2.67
N ASP A 105 -11.16 14.31 1.60
CA ASP A 105 -12.38 15.06 1.25
C ASP A 105 -13.52 14.83 2.25
N ARG A 106 -13.57 13.63 2.85
CA ARG A 106 -14.49 13.38 3.97
C ARG A 106 -14.17 14.24 5.19
N GLY A 107 -12.99 14.87 5.20
CA GLY A 107 -12.60 15.87 6.17
C GLY A 107 -12.77 15.42 7.60
N LEU A 108 -12.69 14.10 7.86
CA LEU A 108 -13.05 13.49 9.13
C LEU A 108 -12.30 14.22 10.25
N PRO A 109 -12.99 15.13 10.98
CA PRO A 109 -12.44 15.96 12.04
C PRO A 109 -12.55 15.23 13.40
#